data_AF-A0A024WTV9-F1
#
_entry.id   AF-A0A024WTV9-F1
#
_cell.length_a   1.000
_cell.length_b   1.000
_cell.length_c   1.000
_cell.angle_alpha   90.00
_cell.angle_beta   90.00
_cell.angle_gamma   90.00
#
_symmetry.space_group_name_H-M   'P 1'
#
loop_
_entity.id
_entity.type
_entity.pdbx_description
1 polymer ?
#
loop_
_entity_poly.entity_id
_entity_poly.type
_entity_poly.pdbx_seq_one_letter_code
_entity_poly.pdbx_strand_id
1 'polypeptide(L)'
;MNTKNATREEKKKELELNEARKAGKVEALKDEEGNDINPHMPQYIIKAPWYLNQTKPGLKHQRYKGSDKIKIEEERNKKLFLNNNKGQDFCKNCGSVAHKEKDCLERTRKKKVNFMKNDNEDFICVTQDLGYDGNRDRWVGYNVNNFDYIYKEYEKIVEEKKNNNNDDDEKSSSESENLDESSNEDNKLKPDIMNNQNCTINKNEKNRNIARNLRIREDTAKYLYNLSLNSAFYDPKSRSMREDPFANIRKHLNDDDNYYKGENYYNNTDDAIESKKLEVFAWESYKRGENVHFNAQPTQLELMYKEYLEKKKKIIKKKQEDILKTYKCQNNEEQQPNQEELLQSEVYTEYKPIEQIHNNNMKKNIKVPSKYEEDIYLFDHSSVFGSYYDKHTKKWGYKCCSSTNKYDKCFQT
;
A
#
# COMPACT_ATOMS: atom_id res chain seq x y z
N MET A 1 -40.94 -35.47 -20.79
CA MET A 1 -39.84 -36.28 -20.23
C MET A 1 -39.56 -37.42 -21.19
N ASN A 2 -38.53 -37.30 -22.03
CA ASN A 2 -38.07 -38.39 -22.89
C ASN A 2 -36.58 -38.60 -22.59
N THR A 3 -36.26 -39.41 -21.59
CA THR A 3 -34.88 -39.88 -21.40
C THR A 3 -34.61 -40.93 -22.48
N LYS A 4 -34.13 -40.49 -23.65
CA LYS A 4 -33.46 -41.42 -24.57
C LYS A 4 -32.31 -42.05 -23.78
N ASN A 5 -32.35 -43.35 -23.57
CA ASN A 5 -31.25 -44.07 -22.95
C ASN A 5 -30.01 -43.86 -23.83
N ALA A 6 -29.00 -43.18 -23.29
CA ALA A 6 -27.75 -42.95 -24.00
C ALA A 6 -27.20 -44.29 -24.52
N THR A 7 -26.84 -44.30 -25.80
CA THR A 7 -26.26 -45.47 -26.46
C THR A 7 -24.95 -45.87 -25.78
N ARG A 8 -24.53 -47.13 -25.92
CA ARG A 8 -23.27 -47.62 -25.32
C ARG A 8 -22.07 -46.79 -25.77
N GLU A 9 -22.07 -46.36 -27.03
CA GLU A 9 -21.02 -45.53 -27.61
C GLU A 9 -20.99 -44.13 -26.98
N GLU A 10 -22.14 -43.50 -26.76
CA GLU A 10 -22.22 -42.20 -26.09
C GLU A 10 -21.71 -42.28 -24.64
N LYS A 11 -22.10 -43.32 -23.88
CA LYS A 11 -21.58 -43.52 -22.51
C LYS A 11 -20.06 -43.74 -22.50
N LYS A 12 -19.53 -44.48 -23.48
CA LYS A 12 -18.09 -44.68 -23.63
C LYS A 12 -17.38 -43.36 -23.92
N LYS A 13 -17.91 -42.57 -24.86
CA LYS A 13 -17.39 -41.22 -25.18
C LYS A 13 -17.44 -40.30 -23.96
N GLU A 14 -18.51 -40.30 -23.18
CA GLU A 14 -18.61 -39.51 -21.94
C GLU A 14 -17.57 -39.93 -20.89
N LEU A 15 -17.31 -41.23 -20.73
CA LEU A 15 -16.28 -41.74 -19.82
C LEU A 15 -14.89 -41.33 -20.28
N GLU A 16 -14.54 -41.58 -21.54
CA GLU A 16 -13.25 -41.19 -22.14
C GLU A 16 -13.03 -39.67 -22.04
N LEU A 17 -14.09 -38.88 -22.26
CA LEU A 17 -14.04 -37.42 -22.14
C LEU A 17 -13.86 -37.00 -20.67
N ASN A 18 -14.54 -37.64 -19.71
CA ASN A 18 -14.32 -37.38 -18.29
C ASN A 18 -12.91 -37.79 -17.82
N GLU A 19 -12.35 -38.88 -18.33
CA GLU A 19 -10.96 -39.27 -18.08
C GLU A 19 -9.97 -38.25 -18.66
N ALA A 20 -10.21 -37.79 -19.89
CA ALA A 20 -9.41 -36.76 -20.52
C ALA A 20 -9.47 -35.42 -19.75
N ARG A 21 -10.63 -35.07 -19.19
CA ARG A 21 -10.79 -33.91 -18.29
C ARG A 21 -10.04 -34.09 -16.98
N LYS A 22 -10.15 -35.26 -16.34
CA LYS A 22 -9.38 -35.59 -15.13
C LYS A 22 -7.87 -35.58 -15.38
N ALA A 23 -7.45 -35.90 -16.60
CA ALA A 23 -6.06 -35.81 -17.03
C ALA A 23 -5.64 -34.37 -17.44
N GLY A 24 -6.55 -33.39 -17.39
CA GLY A 24 -6.28 -32.00 -17.79
C GLY A 24 -6.03 -31.79 -19.29
N LYS A 25 -6.36 -32.77 -20.14
CA LYS A 25 -6.20 -32.66 -21.61
C LYS A 25 -7.35 -31.90 -22.28
N VAL A 26 -8.51 -31.88 -21.63
CA VAL A 26 -9.76 -31.28 -22.13
C VAL A 26 -10.27 -30.30 -21.08
N GLU A 27 -10.84 -29.19 -21.54
CA GLU A 27 -11.45 -28.17 -20.69
C GLU A 27 -12.53 -28.75 -19.75
N ALA A 28 -12.63 -28.16 -18.57
CA ALA A 28 -13.62 -28.53 -17.56
C ALA A 28 -15.05 -28.33 -18.08
N LEU A 29 -16.00 -29.04 -17.47
CA LEU A 29 -17.43 -28.77 -17.68
C LEU A 29 -17.74 -27.38 -17.13
N LYS A 30 -18.53 -26.58 -17.85
CA LYS A 30 -19.02 -25.28 -17.36
C LYS A 30 -20.46 -25.39 -16.88
N ASP A 31 -20.73 -24.77 -15.74
CA ASP A 31 -22.06 -24.61 -15.16
C ASP A 31 -22.92 -23.63 -15.98
N GLU A 32 -24.21 -23.52 -15.62
CA GLU A 32 -25.13 -22.51 -16.16
C GLU A 32 -24.65 -21.07 -15.92
N GLU A 33 -23.90 -20.85 -14.84
CA GLU A 33 -23.30 -19.56 -14.46
C GLU A 33 -21.92 -19.33 -15.11
N GLY A 34 -21.44 -20.26 -15.94
CA GLY A 34 -20.14 -20.19 -16.60
C GLY A 34 -18.94 -20.55 -15.72
N ASN A 35 -19.18 -21.02 -14.49
CA ASN A 35 -18.13 -21.50 -13.59
C ASN A 35 -17.64 -22.89 -14.00
N ASP A 36 -16.33 -23.14 -13.91
CA ASP A 36 -15.74 -24.45 -14.21
C ASP A 36 -16.01 -25.45 -13.07
N ILE A 37 -16.54 -26.63 -13.43
CA ILE A 37 -16.74 -27.76 -12.52
C ILE A 37 -15.46 -28.58 -12.47
N ASN A 38 -14.92 -28.79 -11.27
CA ASN A 38 -13.77 -29.65 -11.06
C ASN A 38 -14.06 -31.10 -11.56
N PRO A 39 -13.32 -31.62 -12.57
CA PRO A 39 -13.52 -32.96 -13.12
C PRO A 39 -13.31 -34.12 -12.15
N HIS A 40 -12.61 -33.89 -11.04
CA HIS A 40 -12.38 -34.90 -10.01
C HIS A 40 -13.58 -35.06 -9.06
N MET A 41 -14.58 -34.18 -9.14
CA MET A 41 -15.81 -34.36 -8.37
C MET A 41 -16.59 -35.58 -8.88
N PRO A 42 -17.06 -36.46 -7.98
CA PRO A 42 -17.81 -37.63 -8.40
C PRO A 42 -19.16 -37.23 -9.00
N GLN A 43 -19.62 -38.01 -9.99
CA GLN A 43 -20.80 -37.67 -10.80
C GLN A 43 -22.08 -37.46 -9.99
N TYR A 44 -22.25 -38.16 -8.86
CA TYR A 44 -23.44 -38.06 -8.01
C TYR A 44 -23.53 -36.72 -7.25
N ILE A 45 -22.42 -35.98 -7.12
CA ILE A 45 -22.42 -34.62 -6.55
C ILE A 45 -22.70 -33.59 -7.65
N ILE A 46 -22.21 -33.83 -8.87
CA ILE A 46 -22.36 -32.91 -10.01
C ILE A 46 -23.78 -32.94 -10.58
N LYS A 47 -24.37 -34.13 -10.70
CA LYS A 47 -25.70 -34.32 -11.28
C LYS A 47 -26.77 -33.94 -10.26
N ALA A 48 -27.48 -32.85 -10.55
CA ALA A 48 -28.61 -32.43 -9.73
C ALA A 48 -29.71 -33.51 -9.70
N PRO A 49 -30.29 -33.81 -8.54
CA PRO A 49 -31.45 -34.68 -8.44
C PRO A 49 -32.66 -34.15 -9.21
N TRP A 50 -33.50 -35.07 -9.67
CA TRP A 50 -34.65 -34.78 -10.55
C TRP A 50 -35.63 -33.73 -9.98
N TYR A 51 -35.79 -33.67 -8.66
CA TYR A 51 -36.72 -32.74 -7.98
C TYR A 51 -36.24 -31.28 -7.97
N LEU A 52 -35.01 -30.98 -8.43
CA LEU A 52 -34.48 -29.62 -8.52
C LEU A 52 -34.57 -29.02 -9.93
N ASN A 53 -35.16 -29.74 -10.90
CA ASN A 53 -35.40 -29.29 -12.27
C ASN A 53 -34.18 -28.65 -12.98
N GLN A 54 -32.96 -29.00 -12.56
CA GLN A 54 -31.72 -28.56 -13.19
C GLN A 54 -31.37 -29.57 -14.28
N THR A 55 -31.44 -29.15 -15.55
CA THR A 55 -31.15 -30.02 -16.70
C THR A 55 -29.65 -30.12 -17.00
N LYS A 56 -28.87 -29.11 -16.60
CA LYS A 56 -27.42 -29.06 -16.81
C LYS A 56 -26.68 -29.53 -15.55
N PRO A 57 -25.50 -30.17 -15.69
CA PRO A 57 -24.65 -30.47 -14.54
C PRO A 57 -24.25 -29.16 -13.86
N GLY A 58 -24.25 -29.16 -12.52
CA GLY A 58 -23.73 -28.01 -11.77
C GLY A 58 -23.97 -28.05 -10.28
N LEU A 59 -23.29 -27.16 -9.56
CA LEU A 59 -23.16 -27.26 -8.10
C LEU A 59 -24.17 -26.44 -7.30
N LYS A 60 -25.11 -25.78 -7.97
CA LYS A 60 -26.10 -24.91 -7.34
C LYS A 60 -26.99 -25.63 -6.32
N HIS A 61 -27.28 -26.92 -6.53
CA HIS A 61 -28.06 -27.73 -5.59
C HIS A 61 -27.32 -28.12 -4.31
N GLN A 62 -25.98 -28.10 -4.33
CA GLN A 62 -25.13 -28.39 -3.16
C GLN A 62 -24.88 -27.15 -2.31
N ARG A 63 -25.16 -25.95 -2.86
CA ARG A 63 -25.04 -24.70 -2.10
C ARG A 63 -26.11 -24.64 -1.01
N TYR A 64 -25.70 -24.16 0.16
CA TYR A 64 -26.59 -23.95 1.29
C TYR A 64 -27.72 -22.99 0.91
N LYS A 65 -28.98 -23.44 1.04
CA LYS A 65 -30.16 -22.58 0.95
C LYS A 65 -30.50 -22.10 2.36
N GLY A 66 -29.84 -21.05 2.79
CA GLY A 66 -30.11 -20.47 4.10
C GLY A 66 -31.49 -19.84 4.17
N SER A 67 -32.16 -20.01 5.31
CA SER A 67 -33.08 -18.99 5.82
C SER A 67 -32.28 -17.71 6.11
N ASP A 68 -32.92 -16.55 6.02
CA ASP A 68 -32.26 -15.28 6.29
C ASP A 68 -31.61 -15.31 7.67
N LYS A 69 -30.28 -15.14 7.68
CA LYS A 69 -29.50 -15.14 8.93
C LYS A 69 -29.84 -13.86 9.66
N ILE A 70 -30.50 -14.00 10.79
CA ILE A 70 -30.93 -12.84 11.55
C ILE A 70 -29.83 -12.41 12.51
N LYS A 71 -29.62 -11.10 12.61
CA LYS A 71 -28.57 -10.53 13.45
C LYS A 71 -28.93 -10.73 14.92
N ILE A 72 -28.03 -11.39 15.64
CA ILE A 72 -28.21 -11.78 17.04
C ILE A 72 -28.53 -10.56 17.93
N GLU A 73 -27.90 -9.44 17.64
CA GLU A 73 -27.98 -8.18 18.39
C GLU A 73 -29.34 -7.48 18.29
N GLU A 74 -30.03 -7.59 17.15
CA GLU A 74 -31.24 -6.80 16.85
C GLU A 74 -32.53 -7.49 17.31
N GLU A 75 -32.48 -8.79 17.56
CA GLU A 75 -33.69 -9.59 17.76
C GLU A 75 -33.93 -10.04 19.18
N ARG A 76 -32.88 -10.20 19.98
CA ARG A 76 -33.06 -10.52 21.38
C ARG A 76 -33.39 -9.28 22.18
N ASN A 77 -34.48 -9.39 22.94
CA ASN A 77 -35.09 -8.30 23.70
C ASN A 77 -35.74 -7.23 22.82
N LYS A 78 -36.07 -7.55 21.55
CA LYS A 78 -36.94 -6.69 20.76
C LYS A 78 -38.30 -6.59 21.46
N LYS A 79 -38.59 -5.39 21.95
CA LYS A 79 -39.84 -5.06 22.61
C LYS A 79 -40.90 -4.84 21.56
N LEU A 80 -41.86 -5.76 21.47
CA LEU A 80 -43.08 -5.53 20.72
C LEU A 80 -44.07 -4.82 21.63
N PHE A 81 -44.31 -3.55 21.35
CA PHE A 81 -45.31 -2.75 22.05
C PHE A 81 -46.72 -3.22 21.66
N LEU A 82 -47.57 -3.45 22.65
CA LEU A 82 -48.96 -3.86 22.44
C LEU A 82 -49.85 -2.62 22.40
N ASN A 83 -50.75 -2.55 21.42
CA ASN A 83 -51.77 -1.50 21.35
C ASN A 83 -52.99 -1.86 22.21
N ASN A 84 -53.46 -0.89 23.01
CA ASN A 84 -54.60 -1.04 23.91
C ASN A 84 -55.94 -0.97 23.16
N ASN A 85 -56.49 -2.12 22.77
CA ASN A 85 -57.81 -2.18 22.14
C ASN A 85 -58.91 -2.48 23.18
N LYS A 86 -60.06 -1.81 23.05
CA LYS A 86 -61.22 -2.05 23.93
C LYS A 86 -61.70 -3.51 23.79
N GLY A 87 -61.76 -4.22 24.92
CA GLY A 87 -62.24 -5.61 24.98
C GLY A 87 -61.16 -6.69 25.15
N GLN A 88 -59.89 -6.30 25.33
CA GLN A 88 -58.82 -7.23 25.67
C GLN A 88 -58.76 -7.54 27.18
N ASP A 89 -58.42 -8.78 27.52
CA ASP A 89 -58.16 -9.18 28.89
C ASP A 89 -56.86 -8.54 29.38
N PHE A 90 -56.91 -7.92 30.56
CA PHE A 90 -55.78 -7.25 31.19
C PHE A 90 -55.55 -7.75 32.62
N CYS A 91 -54.33 -7.55 33.11
CA CYS A 91 -53.94 -7.87 34.46
C CYS A 91 -54.68 -6.98 35.46
N LYS A 92 -55.54 -7.58 36.29
CA LYS A 92 -56.31 -6.86 37.33
C LYS A 92 -55.44 -6.29 38.45
N ASN A 93 -54.15 -6.63 38.53
CA ASN A 93 -53.24 -6.09 39.54
C ASN A 93 -52.57 -4.78 39.07
N CYS A 94 -51.83 -4.82 37.95
CA CYS A 94 -51.08 -3.68 37.44
C CYS A 94 -51.82 -2.89 36.33
N GLY A 95 -52.73 -3.54 35.60
CA GLY A 95 -53.47 -2.97 34.47
C GLY A 95 -52.87 -3.26 33.09
N SER A 96 -51.82 -4.10 33.00
CA SER A 96 -51.10 -4.45 31.76
C SER A 96 -51.83 -5.50 30.90
N VAL A 97 -51.72 -5.41 29.58
CA VAL A 97 -52.21 -6.39 28.59
C VAL A 97 -51.20 -7.52 28.35
N ALA A 98 -49.92 -7.30 28.66
CA ALA A 98 -48.85 -8.23 28.29
C ALA A 98 -48.89 -9.57 29.04
N HIS A 99 -49.52 -9.63 30.21
CA HIS A 99 -49.51 -10.80 31.09
C HIS A 99 -50.80 -10.96 31.91
N LYS A 100 -51.00 -12.15 32.51
CA LYS A 100 -52.13 -12.45 33.39
C LYS A 100 -51.84 -12.06 34.84
N GLU A 101 -52.89 -12.00 35.68
CA GLU A 101 -52.75 -11.62 37.10
C GLU A 101 -51.75 -12.49 37.89
N LYS A 102 -51.64 -13.79 37.56
CA LYS A 102 -50.72 -14.72 38.22
C LYS A 102 -49.26 -14.45 37.91
N ASP A 103 -48.98 -13.93 36.72
CA ASP A 103 -47.62 -13.69 36.22
C ASP A 103 -47.22 -12.22 36.41
N CYS A 104 -47.95 -11.50 37.27
CA CYS A 104 -47.72 -10.08 37.53
C CYS A 104 -46.45 -9.88 38.36
N LEU A 105 -45.50 -9.12 37.80
CA LEU A 105 -44.25 -8.76 38.48
C LEU A 105 -44.45 -7.70 39.57
N GLU A 106 -45.56 -6.97 39.54
CA GLU A 106 -45.89 -6.02 40.60
C GLU A 106 -46.45 -6.74 41.83
N ARG A 107 -46.16 -6.19 43.00
CA ARG A 107 -46.74 -6.65 44.26
C ARG A 107 -48.27 -6.72 44.17
N THR A 108 -48.85 -7.83 44.61
CA THR A 108 -50.31 -8.03 44.61
C THR A 108 -51.01 -6.96 45.46
N ARG A 109 -51.87 -6.15 44.82
CA ARG A 109 -52.63 -5.09 45.46
C ARG A 109 -53.90 -5.64 46.10
N LYS A 110 -54.26 -5.11 47.27
CA LYS A 110 -55.54 -5.43 47.93
C LYS A 110 -56.74 -4.95 47.12
N LYS A 111 -56.64 -3.77 46.51
CA LYS A 111 -57.63 -3.23 45.57
C LYS A 111 -57.15 -3.48 44.15
N LYS A 112 -57.88 -4.31 43.42
CA LYS A 112 -57.62 -4.61 42.02
C LYS A 112 -58.07 -3.47 41.12
N VAL A 113 -57.38 -3.31 40.01
CA VAL A 113 -57.70 -2.35 38.96
C VAL A 113 -58.82 -2.93 38.09
N ASN A 114 -59.88 -2.14 37.87
CA ASN A 114 -61.05 -2.56 37.10
C ASN A 114 -61.02 -2.09 35.64
N PHE A 115 -60.03 -1.27 35.26
CA PHE A 115 -59.88 -0.71 33.93
C PHE A 115 -58.40 -0.72 33.51
N MET A 116 -58.14 -0.78 32.20
CA MET A 116 -56.77 -0.67 31.69
C MET A 116 -56.17 0.69 32.03
N LYS A 117 -54.95 0.70 32.56
CA LYS A 117 -54.20 1.95 32.75
C LYS A 117 -53.51 2.29 31.44
N ASN A 118 -53.86 3.43 30.84
CA ASN A 118 -53.31 3.86 29.56
C ASN A 118 -51.87 4.38 29.61
N ASP A 119 -51.33 4.59 30.82
CA ASP A 119 -49.99 5.19 31.00
C ASP A 119 -48.84 4.18 30.89
N ASN A 120 -49.15 2.87 30.82
CA ASN A 120 -48.14 1.82 30.76
C ASN A 120 -47.84 1.43 29.30
N GLU A 121 -46.59 1.61 28.87
CA GLU A 121 -46.09 1.03 27.62
C GLU A 121 -45.88 -0.48 27.80
N ASP A 122 -46.92 -1.25 27.53
CA ASP A 122 -46.85 -2.71 27.60
C ASP A 122 -46.05 -3.27 26.43
N PHE A 123 -45.01 -4.06 26.73
CA PHE A 123 -44.21 -4.74 25.74
C PHE A 123 -44.05 -6.22 26.04
N ILE A 124 -43.97 -7.03 24.99
CA ILE A 124 -43.55 -8.43 25.06
C ILE A 124 -42.18 -8.54 24.42
N CYS A 125 -41.26 -9.23 25.11
CA CYS A 125 -39.97 -9.61 24.54
C CYS A 125 -40.15 -10.90 23.72
N VAL A 126 -39.89 -10.85 22.42
CA VAL A 126 -39.86 -12.06 21.60
C VAL A 126 -38.50 -12.75 21.76
N THR A 127 -38.51 -14.02 22.16
CA THR A 127 -37.31 -14.86 22.15
C THR A 127 -37.25 -15.62 20.84
N GLN A 128 -36.36 -15.22 19.94
CA GLN A 128 -36.01 -16.00 18.76
C GLN A 128 -34.84 -16.95 19.05
N ASP A 129 -34.84 -18.10 18.37
CA ASP A 129 -33.76 -19.08 18.43
C ASP A 129 -32.57 -18.63 17.58
N LEU A 130 -31.59 -17.98 18.20
CA LEU A 130 -30.39 -17.42 17.54
C LEU A 130 -29.22 -18.42 17.50
N GLY A 131 -29.49 -19.72 17.64
CA GLY A 131 -28.48 -20.78 17.72
C GLY A 131 -27.81 -20.90 19.09
N TYR A 132 -26.81 -21.78 19.20
CA TYR A 132 -26.17 -22.12 20.49
C TYR A 132 -25.40 -20.95 21.10
N ASP A 133 -24.48 -20.35 20.33
CA ASP A 133 -23.66 -19.23 20.78
C ASP A 133 -24.52 -18.01 21.06
N GLY A 134 -25.49 -17.72 20.18
CA GLY A 134 -26.49 -16.69 20.43
C GLY A 134 -27.20 -16.94 21.76
N ASN A 135 -27.78 -18.13 21.98
CA ASN A 135 -28.53 -18.51 23.21
C ASN A 135 -27.72 -18.39 24.50
N ARG A 136 -26.39 -18.54 24.42
CA ARG A 136 -25.50 -18.56 25.59
C ARG A 136 -24.58 -17.35 25.69
N ASP A 137 -24.72 -16.38 24.80
CA ASP A 137 -23.89 -15.20 24.84
C ASP A 137 -24.14 -14.43 26.15
N ARG A 138 -23.05 -14.20 26.88
CA ARG A 138 -23.04 -13.49 28.16
C ARG A 138 -23.33 -12.00 27.99
N TRP A 139 -22.97 -11.46 26.83
CA TRP A 139 -23.08 -10.03 26.54
C TRP A 139 -24.39 -9.65 25.84
N VAL A 140 -25.40 -10.52 25.88
CA VAL A 140 -26.73 -10.23 25.35
C VAL A 140 -27.32 -9.00 26.04
N GLY A 141 -27.69 -7.99 25.25
CA GLY A 141 -28.22 -6.71 25.75
C GLY A 141 -27.17 -5.78 26.34
N TYR A 142 -25.89 -5.97 26.02
CA TYR A 142 -24.83 -5.04 26.41
C TYR A 142 -24.99 -3.69 25.68
N ASN A 143 -25.15 -2.62 26.46
CA ASN A 143 -25.14 -1.26 25.92
C ASN A 143 -23.69 -0.81 25.70
N VAL A 144 -23.35 -0.40 24.48
CA VAL A 144 -22.00 0.08 24.12
C VAL A 144 -21.55 1.24 25.01
N ASN A 145 -22.47 2.13 25.40
CA ASN A 145 -22.19 3.26 26.29
C ASN A 145 -21.72 2.84 27.70
N ASN A 146 -21.97 1.60 28.13
CA ASN A 146 -21.44 1.13 29.41
C ASN A 146 -19.90 0.99 29.39
N PHE A 147 -19.29 0.90 28.21
CA PHE A 147 -17.83 0.88 28.08
C PHE A 147 -17.18 2.21 28.50
N ASP A 148 -17.90 3.32 28.43
CA ASP A 148 -17.41 4.64 28.83
C ASP A 148 -17.02 4.71 30.31
N TYR A 149 -17.69 3.94 31.17
CA TYR A 149 -17.34 3.86 32.60
C TYR A 149 -15.96 3.23 32.80
N ILE A 150 -15.64 2.17 32.05
CA ILE A 150 -14.34 1.50 32.08
C ILE A 150 -13.27 2.48 31.59
N TYR A 151 -13.54 3.21 30.52
CA TYR A 151 -12.62 4.21 30.00
C TYR A 151 -12.29 5.28 31.06
N LYS A 152 -13.30 5.82 31.75
CA LYS A 152 -13.12 6.79 32.84
C LYS A 152 -12.34 6.24 34.04
N GLU A 153 -12.49 4.95 34.35
CA GLU A 153 -11.68 4.30 35.39
C GLU A 153 -10.20 4.23 34.98
N TYR A 154 -9.91 3.86 33.73
CA TYR A 154 -8.54 3.86 33.21
C TYR A 154 -7.94 5.27 33.13
N GLU A 155 -8.72 6.29 32.80
CA GLU A 155 -8.27 7.69 32.83
C GLU A 155 -7.76 8.08 34.22
N LYS A 156 -8.52 7.80 35.27
CA LYS A 156 -8.11 8.06 36.66
C LYS A 156 -6.82 7.34 37.04
N ILE A 157 -6.67 6.08 36.65
CA ILE A 157 -5.45 5.29 36.91
C ILE A 157 -4.24 5.92 36.20
N VAL A 158 -4.42 6.45 34.98
CA VAL A 158 -3.34 7.13 34.24
C VAL A 158 -3.00 8.48 34.90
N GLU A 159 -3.99 9.23 35.40
CA GLU A 159 -3.77 10.47 36.14
C GLU A 159 -2.99 10.23 37.44
N GLU A 160 -3.38 9.23 38.24
CA GLU A 160 -2.66 8.86 39.46
C GLU A 160 -1.20 8.44 39.17
N LYS A 161 -0.96 7.69 38.08
CA LYS A 161 0.41 7.36 37.65
C LYS A 161 1.24 8.58 37.26
N LYS A 162 0.62 9.58 36.60
CA LYS A 162 1.30 10.83 36.26
C LYS A 162 1.65 11.63 37.52
N ASN A 163 0.70 11.74 38.46
CA ASN A 163 0.93 12.46 39.72
C ASN A 163 2.04 11.79 40.54
N ASN A 164 2.04 10.45 40.66
CA ASN A 164 3.11 9.74 41.36
C ASN A 164 4.48 9.95 40.68
N ASN A 165 4.55 9.92 39.35
CA ASN A 165 5.80 10.21 38.64
C ASN A 165 6.29 11.65 38.92
N ASN A 166 5.39 12.65 38.94
CA ASN A 166 5.74 14.03 39.26
C ASN A 166 6.20 14.20 40.71
N ASP A 167 5.54 13.53 41.67
CA ASP A 167 5.94 13.54 43.08
C ASP A 167 7.31 12.89 43.31
N ASP A 168 7.66 11.87 42.52
CA ASP A 168 8.97 11.23 42.53
C ASP A 168 10.06 12.14 41.90
N ASP A 169 9.73 12.85 40.81
CA ASP A 169 10.61 13.84 40.18
C ASP A 169 10.87 15.05 41.11
N GLU A 170 9.85 15.57 41.81
CA GLU A 170 9.98 16.67 42.78
C GLU A 170 10.82 16.28 44.01
N LYS A 171 10.67 15.05 44.52
CA LYS A 171 11.54 14.54 45.59
C LYS A 171 12.99 14.39 45.13
N SER A 172 13.21 13.89 43.90
CA SER A 172 14.57 13.76 43.34
C SER A 172 15.24 15.13 43.12
N SER A 173 14.48 16.18 42.79
CA SER A 173 14.99 17.54 42.66
C SER A 173 15.30 18.22 44.01
N SER A 174 14.69 17.76 45.11
CA SER A 174 14.94 18.30 46.46
C SER A 174 16.14 17.64 47.18
N GLU A 175 16.62 16.50 46.69
CA GLU A 175 17.76 15.75 47.26
C GLU A 175 19.09 16.03 46.54
N SER A 176 19.09 16.81 45.45
CA SER A 176 20.26 17.15 44.63
C SER A 176 20.65 18.64 44.68
N GLU A 177 20.65 19.26 45.86
CA GLU A 177 21.26 20.59 46.09
C GLU A 177 22.70 20.52 46.65
N ASN A 178 23.36 19.36 46.61
CA ASN A 178 24.80 19.29 46.88
C ASN A 178 25.49 18.26 45.98
N LEU A 179 26.44 18.76 45.18
CA LEU A 179 27.37 18.09 44.25
C LEU A 179 26.82 17.86 42.83
N ASP A 180 27.11 18.77 41.90
CA ASP A 180 28.24 18.57 40.99
C ASP A 180 28.29 19.64 39.89
N GLU A 181 29.31 20.49 39.97
CA GLU A 181 29.83 21.26 38.84
C GLU A 181 31.21 20.69 38.50
N SER A 182 31.26 19.69 37.63
CA SER A 182 32.47 19.43 36.85
C SER A 182 32.21 18.57 35.61
N SER A 183 32.40 19.23 34.47
CA SER A 183 32.91 18.72 33.20
C SER A 183 32.27 17.48 32.55
N ASN A 184 31.57 17.77 31.45
CA ASN A 184 31.41 16.87 30.31
C ASN A 184 32.76 16.29 29.87
N GLU A 185 32.87 14.97 29.83
CA GLU A 185 33.39 14.20 28.69
C GLU A 185 33.18 12.68 28.94
N ASP A 186 32.81 11.99 27.87
CA ASP A 186 32.88 10.53 27.67
C ASP A 186 31.76 9.60 28.16
N ASN A 187 30.85 9.31 27.21
CA ASN A 187 30.45 7.96 26.79
C ASN A 187 30.75 6.78 27.76
N LYS A 188 29.81 6.49 28.66
CA LYS A 188 29.47 5.10 29.01
C LYS A 188 28.10 5.05 29.68
N LEU A 189 27.09 4.65 28.91
CA LEU A 189 25.80 4.17 29.44
C LEU A 189 26.06 2.99 30.39
N LYS A 190 26.20 3.29 31.69
CA LYS A 190 25.98 2.31 32.76
C LYS A 190 24.48 2.32 33.06
N PRO A 191 23.80 1.17 33.08
CA PRO A 191 22.43 1.13 33.56
C PRO A 191 22.49 1.25 35.09
N ASP A 192 21.97 2.36 35.62
CA ASP A 192 21.83 2.54 37.06
C ASP A 192 20.81 1.55 37.61
N ILE A 193 21.35 0.52 38.26
CA ILE A 193 20.61 -0.36 39.16
C ILE A 193 20.49 0.42 40.47
N MET A 194 19.46 1.26 40.57
CA MET A 194 19.07 1.85 41.85
C MET A 194 18.33 0.77 42.66
N ASN A 195 18.94 0.38 43.77
CA ASN A 195 18.42 -0.59 44.74
C ASN A 195 17.15 -0.08 45.42
N ASN A 196 15.97 -0.47 44.93
CA ASN A 196 14.75 -0.46 45.75
C ASN A 196 14.73 -1.69 46.66
N GLN A 197 15.45 -1.58 47.78
CA GLN A 197 15.29 -2.47 48.93
C GLN A 197 13.96 -2.16 49.63
N ASN A 198 12.87 -2.76 49.14
CA ASN A 198 11.73 -3.27 49.92
C ASN A 198 10.67 -3.87 48.97
N CYS A 199 11.04 -4.91 48.25
CA CYS A 199 10.11 -5.89 47.70
C CYS A 199 10.73 -7.28 47.89
N THR A 200 10.22 -8.02 48.86
CA THR A 200 10.42 -9.47 48.97
C THR A 200 9.68 -10.17 47.84
N ILE A 201 10.15 -9.98 46.61
CA ILE A 201 9.69 -10.72 45.43
C ILE A 201 10.94 -11.23 44.72
N ASN A 202 11.30 -12.47 45.06
CA ASN A 202 11.96 -13.45 44.21
C ASN A 202 13.28 -13.04 43.54
N LYS A 203 14.39 -13.54 44.11
CA LYS A 203 15.74 -13.64 43.54
C LYS A 203 15.80 -14.47 42.23
N ASN A 204 15.05 -14.11 41.19
CA ASN A 204 15.05 -14.80 39.89
C ASN A 204 15.04 -13.83 38.68
N GLU A 205 15.49 -12.58 38.83
CA GLU A 205 15.55 -11.67 37.67
C GLU A 205 16.76 -11.92 36.75
N LYS A 206 17.89 -12.41 37.30
CA LYS A 206 19.08 -12.77 36.50
C LYS A 206 18.95 -14.10 35.76
N ASN A 207 17.93 -14.91 36.10
CA ASN A 207 17.64 -16.21 35.51
C ASN A 207 16.32 -16.24 34.72
N ARG A 208 15.68 -15.09 34.47
CA ARG A 208 14.75 -14.99 33.34
C ARG A 208 15.59 -14.99 32.08
N ASN A 209 15.97 -16.19 31.65
CA ASN A 209 16.38 -16.45 30.28
C ASN A 209 15.36 -15.76 29.40
N ILE A 210 15.74 -14.60 28.89
CA ILE A 210 14.90 -13.74 28.08
C ILE A 210 14.63 -14.59 26.85
N ALA A 211 13.45 -15.23 26.79
CA ALA A 211 12.93 -15.79 25.57
C ALA A 211 12.66 -14.60 24.65
N ARG A 212 13.73 -14.01 24.11
CA ARG A 212 13.64 -12.99 23.07
C ARG A 212 12.94 -13.69 21.93
N ASN A 213 11.81 -13.13 21.49
CA ASN A 213 11.17 -13.60 20.29
C ASN A 213 12.22 -13.61 19.18
N LEU A 214 12.44 -14.78 18.56
CA LEU A 214 13.44 -14.95 17.50
C LEU A 214 13.10 -14.14 16.24
N ARG A 215 11.85 -13.68 16.14
CA ARG A 215 11.40 -12.80 15.07
C ARG A 215 11.95 -11.40 15.28
N ILE A 216 12.77 -10.96 14.33
CA ILE A 216 13.23 -9.59 14.17
C ILE A 216 12.00 -8.71 13.91
N ARG A 217 11.86 -7.61 14.65
CA ARG A 217 10.64 -6.76 14.62
C ARG A 217 10.72 -5.72 13.51
N GLU A 218 11.93 -5.36 13.12
CA GLU A 218 12.30 -4.45 12.04
C GLU A 218 11.93 -5.04 10.67
N ASP A 219 12.04 -6.37 10.55
CA ASP A 219 11.69 -7.09 9.32
C ASP A 219 10.18 -7.35 9.24
N THR A 220 9.54 -6.63 8.32
CA THR A 220 8.13 -6.84 8.00
C THR A 220 7.95 -8.13 7.22
N ALA A 221 6.87 -8.87 7.51
CA ALA A 221 6.58 -10.09 6.77
C ALA A 221 6.08 -9.75 5.36
N LYS A 222 6.46 -10.56 4.37
CA LYS A 222 6.16 -10.34 2.95
C LYS A 222 4.68 -10.03 2.66
N TYR A 223 3.75 -10.81 3.23
CA TYR A 223 2.30 -10.63 3.03
C TYR A 223 1.71 -9.40 3.74
N LEU A 224 2.50 -8.68 4.55
CA LEU A 224 2.08 -7.44 5.21
C LEU A 224 2.51 -6.19 4.43
N TYR A 225 3.29 -6.33 3.34
CA TYR A 225 3.65 -5.18 2.50
C TYR A 225 2.42 -4.53 1.86
N ASN A 226 1.44 -5.34 1.42
CA ASN A 226 0.18 -4.85 0.88
C ASN A 226 -0.99 -5.71 1.40
N LEU A 227 -1.90 -5.09 2.15
CA LEU A 227 -3.07 -5.77 2.74
C LEU A 227 -4.22 -5.95 1.74
N SER A 228 -4.10 -5.43 0.53
CA SER A 228 -5.10 -5.62 -0.53
C SER A 228 -5.14 -7.08 -0.97
N LEU A 229 -6.35 -7.66 -1.05
CA LEU A 229 -6.55 -9.06 -1.43
C LEU A 229 -6.03 -9.40 -2.83
N ASN A 230 -6.06 -8.43 -3.75
CA ASN A 230 -5.62 -8.57 -5.15
C ASN A 230 -4.20 -8.02 -5.37
N SER A 231 -3.36 -8.05 -4.33
CA SER A 231 -1.95 -7.70 -4.45
C SER A 231 -1.14 -8.87 -5.01
N ALA A 232 0.00 -9.21 -4.42
CA ALA A 232 0.80 -10.37 -4.82
C ALA A 232 0.41 -11.60 -3.98
N PHE A 233 0.35 -12.76 -4.63
CA PHE A 233 0.12 -14.02 -3.94
C PHE A 233 1.35 -14.42 -3.10
N TYR A 234 1.13 -14.64 -1.80
CA TYR A 234 2.11 -15.23 -0.88
C TYR A 234 1.77 -16.69 -0.62
N ASP A 235 2.73 -17.59 -0.90
CA ASP A 235 2.60 -18.99 -0.51
C ASP A 235 3.13 -19.18 0.93
N PRO A 236 2.26 -19.41 1.93
CA PRO A 236 2.69 -19.61 3.31
C PRO A 236 3.49 -20.90 3.53
N LYS A 237 3.44 -21.86 2.60
CA LYS A 237 4.15 -23.13 2.71
C LYS A 237 5.64 -22.95 2.44
N SER A 238 5.98 -22.40 1.27
CA SER A 238 7.37 -22.09 0.89
C SER A 238 7.85 -20.74 1.40
N ARG A 239 6.94 -19.91 1.95
CA ARG A 239 7.22 -18.54 2.42
C ARG A 239 7.75 -17.63 1.30
N SER A 240 7.22 -17.82 0.10
CA SER A 240 7.61 -17.07 -1.09
C SER A 240 6.53 -16.13 -1.59
N MET A 241 6.94 -14.92 -2.00
CA MET A 241 6.13 -14.02 -2.84
C MET A 241 6.80 -13.88 -4.19
N ARG A 242 6.09 -14.30 -5.23
CA ARG A 242 6.63 -14.37 -6.60
C ARG A 242 6.58 -13.00 -7.25
N GLU A 243 5.39 -12.41 -7.23
CA GLU A 243 5.11 -11.10 -7.80
C GLU A 243 5.41 -9.99 -6.80
N ASP A 244 5.45 -8.77 -7.32
CA ASP A 244 5.69 -7.59 -6.51
C ASP A 244 4.39 -7.10 -5.87
N PRO A 245 4.36 -6.91 -4.53
CA PRO A 245 3.16 -6.45 -3.82
C PRO A 245 2.70 -5.03 -4.24
N PHE A 246 3.58 -4.22 -4.82
CA PHE A 246 3.33 -2.83 -5.22
C PHE A 246 3.16 -2.65 -6.74
N ALA A 247 3.06 -3.72 -7.53
CA ALA A 247 2.95 -3.64 -8.99
C ALA A 247 1.91 -2.64 -9.51
N ASN A 248 0.76 -2.53 -8.83
CA ASN A 248 -0.33 -1.62 -9.22
C ASN A 248 -0.12 -0.16 -8.79
N ILE A 249 0.68 0.08 -7.74
CA ILE A 249 0.84 1.38 -7.07
C ILE A 249 2.12 2.11 -7.55
N ARG A 250 3.10 1.35 -8.07
CA ARG A 250 4.43 1.83 -8.46
C ARG A 250 4.50 3.03 -9.41
N LYS A 251 3.43 3.36 -10.14
CA LYS A 251 3.42 4.57 -10.99
C LYS A 251 3.53 5.88 -10.19
N HIS A 252 3.28 5.84 -8.88
CA HIS A 252 3.21 7.01 -8.02
C HIS A 252 4.23 7.01 -6.86
N LEU A 253 5.11 6.01 -6.80
CA LEU A 253 6.09 5.85 -5.71
C LEU A 253 7.50 6.18 -6.22
N ASN A 254 8.30 6.83 -5.37
CA ASN A 254 9.71 7.08 -5.63
C ASN A 254 10.50 5.76 -5.54
N ASP A 255 11.57 5.61 -6.32
CA ASP A 255 12.33 4.36 -6.41
C ASP A 255 13.01 3.95 -5.09
N ASP A 256 13.21 4.90 -4.17
CA ASP A 256 13.91 4.72 -2.89
C ASP A 256 13.08 3.97 -1.82
N ASP A 257 11.75 3.92 -1.95
CA ASP A 257 10.87 3.21 -1.01
C ASP A 257 10.77 1.70 -1.32
N ASN A 258 11.48 1.21 -2.35
CA ASN A 258 11.38 -0.16 -2.84
C ASN A 258 12.20 -1.16 -2.00
N TYR A 259 11.73 -1.47 -0.80
CA TYR A 259 12.36 -2.49 0.06
C TYR A 259 12.30 -3.91 -0.53
N TYR A 260 11.22 -4.27 -1.26
CA TYR A 260 11.04 -5.62 -1.81
C TYR A 260 10.28 -5.62 -3.14
N LYS A 261 10.92 -6.17 -4.20
CA LYS A 261 10.37 -6.20 -5.58
C LYS A 261 9.77 -7.55 -6.03
N GLY A 262 9.57 -8.48 -5.10
CA GLY A 262 9.17 -9.86 -5.40
C GLY A 262 10.34 -10.76 -5.77
N GLU A 263 10.22 -12.07 -5.52
CA GLU A 263 11.29 -13.04 -5.80
C GLU A 263 11.60 -13.19 -7.30
N ASN A 264 10.62 -13.03 -8.18
CA ASN A 264 10.87 -13.13 -9.63
C ASN A 264 11.85 -12.06 -10.12
N TYR A 265 11.89 -10.89 -9.45
CA TYR A 265 12.86 -9.85 -9.74
C TYR A 265 14.26 -10.34 -9.36
N TYR A 266 14.48 -10.69 -8.08
CA TYR A 266 15.79 -11.12 -7.57
C TYR A 266 16.31 -12.42 -8.21
N ASN A 267 15.43 -13.35 -8.60
CA ASN A 267 15.83 -14.57 -9.30
C ASN A 267 16.35 -14.30 -10.73
N ASN A 268 16.11 -13.09 -11.25
CA ASN A 268 16.53 -12.67 -12.58
C ASN A 268 17.47 -11.46 -12.54
N THR A 269 18.15 -11.18 -11.42
CA THR A 269 19.16 -10.10 -11.35
C THR A 269 20.59 -10.62 -11.57
N ASP A 270 21.45 -9.72 -12.05
CA ASP A 270 22.92 -9.81 -12.07
C ASP A 270 23.47 -11.18 -12.50
N ASP A 271 24.15 -11.87 -11.58
CA ASP A 271 24.86 -13.13 -11.79
C ASP A 271 23.98 -14.24 -12.37
N ALA A 272 22.68 -14.27 -12.02
CA ALA A 272 21.74 -15.25 -12.57
C ALA A 272 21.53 -15.04 -14.07
N ILE A 273 21.55 -13.79 -14.56
CA ILE A 273 21.48 -13.48 -15.98
C ILE A 273 22.80 -13.84 -16.66
N GLU A 274 23.94 -13.50 -16.04
CA GLU A 274 25.25 -13.78 -16.62
C GLU A 274 25.51 -15.28 -16.78
N SER A 275 25.18 -16.06 -15.76
CA SER A 275 25.21 -17.52 -15.78
C SER A 275 24.35 -18.11 -16.92
N LYS A 276 23.11 -17.62 -17.09
CA LYS A 276 22.24 -18.03 -18.21
C LYS A 276 22.83 -17.65 -19.57
N LYS A 277 23.43 -16.47 -19.72
CA LYS A 277 24.11 -16.05 -20.97
C LYS A 277 25.28 -16.98 -21.29
N LEU A 278 26.03 -17.38 -20.26
CA LEU A 278 27.15 -18.30 -20.34
C LEU A 278 26.69 -19.71 -20.76
N GLU A 279 25.58 -20.19 -20.20
CA GLU A 279 24.93 -21.45 -20.59
C GLU A 279 24.44 -21.43 -22.04
N VAL A 280 23.80 -20.34 -22.47
CA VAL A 280 23.39 -20.16 -23.88
C VAL A 280 24.62 -20.17 -24.81
N PHE A 281 25.70 -19.51 -24.42
CA PHE A 281 26.96 -19.55 -25.16
C PHE A 281 27.53 -20.97 -25.26
N ALA A 282 27.46 -21.76 -24.17
CA ALA A 282 27.85 -23.17 -24.18
C ALA A 282 27.08 -23.97 -25.23
N TRP A 283 25.75 -23.81 -25.30
CA TRP A 283 24.92 -24.49 -26.29
C TRP A 283 25.22 -24.05 -27.72
N GLU A 284 25.50 -22.77 -27.95
CA GLU A 284 25.90 -22.27 -29.26
C GLU A 284 27.25 -22.82 -29.71
N SER A 285 28.26 -22.81 -28.84
CA SER A 285 29.57 -23.40 -29.11
C SER A 285 29.49 -24.91 -29.36
N TYR A 286 28.70 -25.60 -28.56
CA TYR A 286 28.46 -27.04 -28.73
C TYR A 286 27.81 -27.34 -30.10
N LYS A 287 26.80 -26.56 -30.51
CA LYS A 287 26.20 -26.67 -31.85
C LYS A 287 27.19 -26.41 -32.99
N ARG A 288 28.21 -25.58 -32.75
CA ARG A 288 29.30 -25.30 -33.72
C ARG A 288 30.36 -26.41 -33.74
N GLY A 289 30.30 -27.38 -32.83
CA GLY A 289 31.21 -28.52 -32.76
C GLY A 289 32.35 -28.35 -31.74
N GLU A 290 32.33 -27.31 -30.90
CA GLU A 290 33.28 -27.16 -29.80
C GLU A 290 32.80 -27.99 -28.59
N ASN A 291 33.66 -28.87 -28.07
CA ASN A 291 33.35 -29.69 -26.90
C ASN A 291 33.55 -28.90 -25.60
N VAL A 292 32.61 -27.99 -25.29
CA VAL A 292 32.62 -27.22 -24.04
C VAL A 292 31.25 -27.35 -23.37
N HIS A 293 31.24 -27.55 -22.05
CA HIS A 293 30.02 -27.71 -21.26
C HIS A 293 30.04 -26.83 -20.02
N PHE A 294 28.89 -26.20 -19.73
CA PHE A 294 28.71 -25.28 -18.62
C PHE A 294 29.12 -25.88 -17.26
N ASN A 295 28.55 -27.04 -16.88
CA ASN A 295 28.86 -27.70 -15.60
C ASN A 295 30.21 -28.44 -15.56
N ALA A 296 30.66 -29.01 -16.69
CA ALA A 296 31.85 -29.88 -16.68
C ALA A 296 33.15 -29.07 -16.80
N GLN A 297 33.12 -27.95 -17.52
CA GLN A 297 34.29 -27.11 -17.81
C GLN A 297 33.95 -25.61 -17.67
N PRO A 298 33.52 -25.16 -16.48
CA PRO A 298 33.01 -23.79 -16.28
C PRO A 298 34.08 -22.72 -16.54
N THR A 299 35.31 -22.93 -16.06
CA THR A 299 36.41 -21.96 -16.19
C THR A 299 36.91 -21.82 -17.63
N GLN A 300 37.03 -22.93 -18.35
CA GLN A 300 37.38 -22.93 -19.77
C GLN A 300 36.32 -22.20 -20.58
N LEU A 301 35.05 -22.47 -20.30
CA LEU A 301 33.93 -21.83 -20.97
C LEU A 301 33.86 -20.33 -20.67
N GLU A 302 34.13 -19.93 -19.42
CA GLU A 302 34.18 -18.52 -19.03
C GLU A 302 35.32 -17.77 -19.76
N LEU A 303 36.49 -18.38 -19.88
CA LEU A 303 37.61 -17.81 -20.63
C LEU A 303 37.26 -17.64 -22.11
N MET A 304 36.70 -18.69 -22.73
CA MET A 304 36.19 -18.64 -24.10
C MET A 304 35.12 -17.55 -24.28
N TYR A 305 34.24 -17.37 -23.29
CA TYR A 305 33.20 -16.35 -23.32
C TYR A 305 33.78 -14.93 -23.21
N LYS A 306 34.80 -14.71 -22.37
CA LYS A 306 35.53 -13.43 -22.29
C LYS A 306 36.20 -13.09 -23.62
N GLU A 307 36.90 -14.05 -24.22
CA GLU A 307 37.47 -13.87 -25.56
C GLU A 307 36.41 -13.57 -26.62
N TYR A 308 35.27 -14.26 -26.55
CA TYR A 308 34.14 -14.03 -27.43
C TYR A 308 33.59 -12.61 -27.28
N LEU A 309 33.46 -12.09 -26.06
CA LEU A 309 33.01 -10.71 -25.82
C LEU A 309 34.00 -9.69 -26.39
N GLU A 310 35.30 -9.91 -26.27
CA GLU A 310 36.31 -9.05 -26.89
C GLU A 310 36.24 -9.08 -28.42
N LYS A 311 36.15 -10.28 -29.01
CA LYS A 311 35.99 -10.47 -30.46
C LYS A 311 34.70 -9.81 -30.94
N LYS A 312 33.60 -9.97 -30.22
CA LYS A 312 32.29 -9.34 -30.50
C LYS A 312 32.38 -7.82 -30.48
N LYS A 313 33.03 -7.23 -29.47
CA LYS A 313 33.26 -5.76 -29.40
C LYS A 313 34.05 -5.27 -30.61
N LYS A 314 35.12 -5.97 -31.01
CA LYS A 314 35.92 -5.64 -32.21
C LYS A 314 35.08 -5.71 -33.48
N ILE A 315 34.23 -6.73 -33.63
CA ILE A 315 33.32 -6.88 -34.78
C ILE A 315 32.28 -5.76 -34.81
N ILE A 316 31.70 -5.39 -33.68
CA ILE A 316 30.72 -4.28 -33.60
C ILE A 316 31.37 -2.96 -34.04
N LYS A 317 32.58 -2.66 -33.56
CA LYS A 317 33.33 -1.46 -33.97
C LYS A 317 33.60 -1.42 -35.48
N LYS A 318 34.08 -2.54 -36.05
CA LYS A 318 34.28 -2.64 -37.50
C LYS A 318 32.98 -2.41 -38.28
N LYS A 319 31.86 -3.00 -37.84
CA LYS A 319 30.55 -2.76 -38.45
C LYS A 319 30.14 -1.28 -38.38
N GLN A 320 30.38 -0.62 -37.25
CA GLN A 320 30.11 0.82 -37.11
C GLN A 320 30.97 1.64 -38.08
N GLU A 321 32.28 1.36 -38.16
CA GLU A 321 33.18 2.02 -39.11
C GLU A 321 32.77 1.76 -40.57
N ASP A 322 32.36 0.54 -40.91
CA ASP A 322 31.91 0.19 -42.25
C ASP A 322 30.61 0.91 -42.61
N ILE A 323 29.65 1.00 -41.67
CA ILE A 323 28.42 1.80 -41.83
C ILE A 323 28.78 3.27 -42.06
N LEU A 324 29.68 3.84 -41.26
CA LEU A 324 30.13 5.22 -41.42
C LEU A 324 30.76 5.47 -42.79
N LYS A 325 31.54 4.51 -43.30
CA LYS A 325 32.14 4.58 -44.65
C LYS A 325 31.10 4.45 -45.75
N THR A 326 30.15 3.51 -45.64
CA THR A 326 29.14 3.29 -46.68
C THR A 326 28.17 4.46 -46.79
N TYR A 327 27.78 5.05 -45.66
CA TYR A 327 26.84 6.17 -45.62
C TYR A 327 27.53 7.55 -45.60
N LYS A 328 28.88 7.59 -45.62
CA LYS A 328 29.71 8.81 -45.65
C LYS A 328 29.35 9.84 -44.57
N CYS A 329 28.91 9.40 -43.40
CA CYS A 329 28.48 10.27 -42.30
C CYS A 329 29.63 10.90 -41.51
N GLN A 330 30.89 10.74 -41.94
CA GLN A 330 32.08 11.25 -41.26
C GLN A 330 32.12 12.79 -41.14
N ASN A 331 31.39 13.52 -41.99
CA ASN A 331 31.44 14.98 -42.04
C ASN A 331 30.47 15.71 -41.08
N ASN A 332 29.66 14.98 -40.30
CA ASN A 332 28.64 15.58 -39.43
C ASN A 332 28.98 15.54 -37.92
N GLU A 333 30.14 15.00 -37.52
CA GLU A 333 30.54 14.90 -36.11
C GLU A 333 31.29 16.15 -35.58
N GLU A 334 31.72 17.07 -36.45
CA GLU A 334 32.34 18.36 -36.04
C GLU A 334 31.38 19.55 -36.01
N GLN A 335 30.13 19.38 -36.46
CA GLN A 335 29.13 20.41 -36.28
C GLN A 335 28.55 20.29 -34.87
N GLN A 336 28.91 21.24 -34.00
CA GLN A 336 28.12 21.51 -32.80
C GLN A 336 26.64 21.52 -33.17
N PRO A 337 25.73 21.03 -32.31
CA PRO A 337 24.32 20.93 -32.65
C PRO A 337 23.81 22.32 -33.04
N ASN A 338 23.73 22.55 -34.34
CA ASN A 338 23.21 23.78 -34.90
C ASN A 338 21.70 23.66 -34.69
N GLN A 339 21.22 24.21 -33.58
CA GLN A 339 19.79 24.24 -33.22
C GLN A 339 18.92 24.97 -34.25
N GLU A 340 19.51 25.46 -35.35
CA GLU A 340 18.87 26.19 -36.43
C GLU A 340 18.28 25.30 -37.54
N GLU A 341 18.65 24.02 -37.65
CA GLU A 341 18.18 23.16 -38.76
C GLU A 341 16.74 22.63 -38.61
N LEU A 342 16.04 22.99 -37.53
CA LEU A 342 14.59 22.75 -37.40
C LEU A 342 13.75 24.02 -37.61
N LEU A 343 14.23 24.97 -38.42
CA LEU A 343 13.38 26.04 -38.94
C LEU A 343 12.73 25.54 -40.24
N GLN A 344 11.40 25.33 -40.20
CA GLN A 344 10.58 25.07 -41.38
C GLN A 344 10.93 26.07 -42.49
N SER A 345 11.35 25.56 -43.64
CA SER A 345 11.74 26.35 -44.81
C SER A 345 10.51 26.89 -45.54
N GLU A 346 9.82 27.86 -44.95
CA GLU A 346 8.85 28.68 -45.67
C GLU A 346 9.22 30.15 -45.47
N VAL A 347 10.16 30.63 -46.28
CA VAL A 347 10.47 32.05 -46.39
C VAL A 347 9.35 32.70 -47.20
N TYR A 348 8.41 33.35 -46.51
CA TYR A 348 7.41 34.21 -47.14
C TYR A 348 8.11 35.46 -47.72
N THR A 349 8.16 35.56 -49.06
CA THR A 349 8.70 36.73 -49.77
C THR A 349 7.57 37.61 -50.29
N GLU A 350 7.35 38.75 -49.66
CA GLU A 350 6.58 39.86 -50.24
C GLU A 350 7.48 40.69 -51.17
N TYR A 351 7.11 40.77 -52.44
CA TYR A 351 7.79 41.65 -53.40
C TYR A 351 7.38 43.11 -53.17
N LYS A 352 8.33 43.92 -52.70
CA LYS A 352 8.23 45.39 -52.74
C LYS A 352 8.93 45.94 -53.98
N PRO A 353 8.45 47.05 -54.58
CA PRO A 353 9.01 47.62 -55.80
C PRO A 353 10.50 47.98 -55.67
N ILE A 354 11.22 47.70 -56.75
CA ILE A 354 12.64 47.93 -57.00
C ILE A 354 13.04 49.38 -56.69
N GLU A 355 13.83 49.53 -55.62
CA GLU A 355 14.88 50.54 -55.39
C GLU A 355 15.07 50.74 -53.87
N GLN A 356 15.63 49.73 -53.19
CA GLN A 356 16.40 49.85 -51.94
C GLN A 356 16.86 48.45 -51.50
N ILE A 357 17.95 47.95 -52.10
CA ILE A 357 18.69 46.81 -51.58
C ILE A 357 19.90 47.38 -50.83
N HIS A 358 19.78 47.51 -49.50
CA HIS A 358 20.98 47.61 -48.66
C HIS A 358 21.48 46.19 -48.39
N ASN A 359 22.55 45.81 -49.10
CA ASN A 359 23.41 44.71 -48.69
C ASN A 359 24.05 45.06 -47.35
N ASN A 360 23.48 44.55 -46.26
CA ASN A 360 24.15 44.55 -44.97
C ASN A 360 24.06 43.14 -44.38
N ASN A 361 25.07 42.33 -44.69
CA ASN A 361 25.59 41.31 -43.78
C ASN A 361 26.13 42.01 -42.53
N MET A 362 25.22 42.47 -41.68
CA MET A 362 25.50 42.83 -40.30
C MET A 362 24.79 41.76 -39.48
N LYS A 363 25.60 40.86 -38.90
CA LYS A 363 25.16 39.97 -37.84
C LYS A 363 24.40 40.82 -36.83
N LYS A 364 23.08 40.69 -36.79
CA LYS A 364 22.27 41.20 -35.69
C LYS A 364 22.63 40.32 -34.50
N ASN A 365 23.66 40.73 -33.75
CA ASN A 365 23.84 40.24 -32.40
C ASN A 365 22.57 40.64 -31.65
N ILE A 366 21.66 39.68 -31.48
CA ILE A 366 20.50 39.82 -30.62
C ILE A 366 21.08 39.97 -29.22
N LYS A 367 21.12 41.21 -28.72
CA LYS A 367 21.43 41.45 -27.30
C LYS A 367 20.30 40.83 -26.51
N VAL A 368 20.60 39.81 -25.70
CA VAL A 368 19.66 39.28 -24.72
C VAL A 368 19.45 40.38 -23.68
N PRO A 369 18.25 40.99 -23.57
CA PRO A 369 17.99 41.89 -22.47
C PRO A 369 17.98 41.06 -21.18
N SER A 370 18.66 41.51 -20.14
CA SER A 370 18.46 40.95 -18.82
C SER A 370 17.03 41.24 -18.34
N LYS A 371 16.51 40.41 -17.44
CA LYS A 371 15.14 40.55 -16.89
C LYS A 371 14.93 41.86 -16.13
N TYR A 372 16.01 42.54 -15.77
CA TYR A 372 16.02 43.80 -15.04
C TYR A 372 16.48 44.92 -15.96
N GLU A 373 15.93 46.11 -15.78
CA GLU A 373 16.42 47.31 -16.45
C GLU A 373 17.81 47.65 -15.90
N GLU A 374 18.85 47.29 -16.64
CA GLU A 374 20.24 47.67 -16.37
C GLU A 374 20.50 49.12 -16.81
N ASP A 375 21.52 49.75 -16.23
CA ASP A 375 21.96 51.11 -16.60
C ASP A 375 20.90 52.22 -16.42
N ILE A 376 20.03 52.10 -15.41
CA ILE A 376 19.14 53.20 -15.01
C ILE A 376 19.95 54.27 -14.26
N TYR A 377 20.16 55.40 -14.93
CA TYR A 377 20.75 56.61 -14.36
C TYR A 377 19.66 57.50 -13.76
N LEU A 378 19.58 57.50 -12.43
CA LEU A 378 18.66 58.39 -11.70
C LEU A 378 19.30 59.78 -11.53
N PHE A 379 18.51 60.85 -11.61
CA PHE A 379 18.90 62.23 -11.26
C PHE A 379 20.23 62.73 -11.87
N ASP A 380 20.44 62.49 -13.16
CA ASP A 380 21.59 62.92 -13.98
C ASP A 380 22.96 62.39 -13.52
N HIS A 381 23.00 61.29 -12.76
CA HIS A 381 24.26 60.61 -12.45
C HIS A 381 24.77 59.80 -13.65
N SER A 382 26.06 59.88 -13.97
CA SER A 382 26.70 59.07 -15.05
C SER A 382 27.00 57.62 -14.67
N SER A 383 26.62 57.19 -13.46
CA SER A 383 26.87 55.85 -12.93
C SER A 383 25.65 55.34 -12.15
N VAL A 384 25.43 54.03 -12.14
CA VAL A 384 24.32 53.41 -11.39
C VAL A 384 24.62 53.39 -9.88
N PHE A 385 23.59 53.49 -9.05
CA PHE A 385 23.73 53.40 -7.59
C PHE A 385 24.27 52.03 -7.17
N GLY A 386 25.32 52.00 -6.35
CA GLY A 386 26.03 50.77 -5.99
C GLY A 386 27.31 50.52 -6.79
N SER A 387 27.65 51.41 -7.73
CA SER A 387 28.93 51.39 -8.45
C SER A 387 30.14 51.81 -7.60
N TYR A 388 29.91 52.42 -6.44
CA TYR A 388 30.93 52.82 -5.48
C TYR A 388 30.59 52.30 -4.08
N TYR A 389 31.61 51.90 -3.33
CA TYR A 389 31.49 51.46 -1.95
C TYR A 389 32.52 52.20 -1.10
N ASP A 390 32.03 52.98 -0.13
CA ASP A 390 32.91 53.66 0.80
C ASP A 390 33.25 52.73 1.97
N LYS A 391 34.54 52.40 2.09
CA LYS A 391 35.06 51.43 3.06
C LYS A 391 34.98 51.96 4.50
N HIS A 392 34.97 53.28 4.70
CA HIS A 392 34.92 53.89 6.03
C HIS A 392 33.50 53.92 6.59
N THR A 393 32.52 54.29 5.77
CA THR A 393 31.11 54.37 6.19
C THR A 393 30.32 53.07 5.95
N LYS A 394 30.92 52.09 5.26
CA LYS A 394 30.32 50.81 4.85
C LYS A 394 29.00 50.98 4.08
N LYS A 395 28.92 52.03 3.27
CA LYS A 395 27.74 52.35 2.47
C LYS A 395 28.05 52.32 0.98
N TRP A 396 27.03 51.95 0.21
CA TRP A 396 27.07 51.98 -1.25
C TRP A 396 26.63 53.35 -1.76
N GLY A 397 27.21 53.77 -2.87
CA GLY A 397 26.98 55.08 -3.47
C GLY A 397 27.20 55.09 -4.97
N TYR A 398 27.15 56.28 -5.55
CA TYR A 398 27.44 56.54 -6.95
C TYR A 398 28.95 56.73 -7.18
N LYS A 399 29.50 56.15 -8.24
CA LYS A 399 30.92 56.32 -8.59
C LYS A 399 31.26 57.71 -9.12
N CYS A 400 30.31 58.41 -9.73
CA CYS A 400 30.54 59.76 -10.25
C CYS A 400 30.87 60.76 -9.13
N CYS A 401 29.92 61.02 -8.22
CA CYS A 401 30.04 62.03 -7.18
C CYS A 401 30.38 61.49 -5.78
N SER A 402 30.57 60.17 -5.63
CA SER A 402 30.79 59.48 -4.34
C SER A 402 29.68 59.71 -3.30
N SER A 403 28.50 60.21 -3.70
CA SER A 403 27.35 60.35 -2.81
C SER A 403 26.79 58.98 -2.43
N THR A 404 26.48 58.81 -1.14
CA THR A 404 25.92 57.57 -0.56
C THR A 404 24.39 57.56 -0.49
N ASN A 405 23.74 58.68 -0.84
CA ASN A 405 22.28 58.79 -0.86
C ASN A 405 21.74 58.54 -2.28
N LYS A 406 20.75 57.65 -2.41
CA LYS A 406 20.22 57.24 -3.72
C LYS A 406 19.46 58.34 -4.47
N TYR A 407 18.82 59.27 -3.75
CA TYR A 407 17.89 60.26 -4.34
C TYR A 407 18.46 61.68 -4.45
N ASP A 408 19.75 61.89 -4.15
CA ASP A 408 20.39 63.19 -4.33
C ASP A 408 20.77 63.41 -5.80
N LYS A 409 20.72 64.65 -6.27
CA LYS A 409 21.18 65.03 -7.62
C LYS A 409 22.71 64.97 -7.73
N CYS A 410 23.23 64.73 -8.93
CA CYS A 410 24.67 64.74 -9.16
C CYS A 410 25.27 66.15 -8.94
N PHE A 411 26.40 66.22 -8.24
CA PHE A 411 27.14 67.46 -8.01
C PHE A 411 28.26 67.71 -9.05
N GLN A 412 28.43 66.79 -10.01
CA GLN A 412 29.36 66.95 -11.11
C GLN A 412 28.59 67.49 -12.32
N THR A 413 28.94 68.71 -12.73
CA THR A 413 28.66 69.21 -14.09
C THR A 413 29.66 68.64 -15.07
#